data_AF-A0A366X9H7-F1
#
_entry.id   AF-A0A366X9H7-F1
#
_cell.length_a   1.000
_cell.length_b   1.000
_cell.length_c   1.000
_cell.angle_alpha   90.00
_cell.angle_beta   90.00
_cell.angle_gamma   90.00
#
_symmetry.space_group_name_H-M   'P 1'
#
loop_
_entity.id
_entity.type
_entity.pdbx_description
1 polymer ?
#
loop_
_entity_poly.entity_id
_entity_poly.type
_entity_poly.pdbx_seq_one_letter_code
_entity_poly.pdbx_strand_id
1 'polypeptide(L)'
;MRFVLLCLSLTLSATPSWSQEAIGLAAPDEVADSGLLQHILPRFSLKTGIRVIADDAGVLVLETEPPGDPVFARDGVIYHLRIEQDAKHERFRDWLLSDIGKRTVESYAPEQGTPFSASFDIAAVETETVIDGDTLRGEELSMTHCGRCHVIGPKNRMNGLGSTPSFAVLRAMPDWSERFEAFFALNPHPSFTQIDGLTPPFDPQRPSPIYPVEMTLDDLEAILAFVSVITAADLGAPLQLQ
;
A
#
# COMPACT_ATOMS: atom_id res chain seq x y z
N MET A 1 54.98 -35.84 -36.47
CA MET A 1 53.93 -34.85 -36.79
C MET A 1 52.91 -34.85 -35.66
N ARG A 2 52.49 -33.66 -35.19
CA ARG A 2 51.67 -33.37 -33.98
C ARG A 2 52.50 -33.08 -32.72
N PHE A 3 52.90 -31.82 -32.52
CA PHE A 3 52.98 -31.19 -31.18
C PHE A 3 53.27 -29.67 -31.30
N VAL A 4 52.73 -29.02 -32.32
CA VAL A 4 52.83 -27.56 -32.48
C VAL A 4 51.43 -27.09 -32.86
N LEU A 5 50.54 -26.87 -31.89
CA LEU A 5 49.25 -26.17 -32.06
C LEU A 5 48.41 -26.14 -30.76
N LEU A 6 49.00 -25.79 -29.61
CA LEU A 6 48.20 -25.66 -28.38
C LEU A 6 48.56 -24.48 -27.47
N CYS A 7 49.03 -23.36 -28.03
CA CYS A 7 49.28 -22.13 -27.25
C CYS A 7 48.65 -20.86 -27.86
N LEU A 8 47.71 -20.97 -28.81
CA LEU A 8 47.13 -19.81 -29.48
C LEU A 8 45.60 -19.83 -29.47
N SER A 9 45.01 -19.86 -28.27
CA SER A 9 43.55 -19.72 -28.11
C SER A 9 43.15 -19.11 -26.76
N LEU A 10 43.95 -18.18 -26.22
CA LEU A 10 43.63 -17.49 -24.96
C LEU A 10 43.76 -15.96 -25.08
N THR A 11 43.28 -15.41 -26.18
CA THR A 11 43.11 -13.97 -26.36
C THR A 11 41.77 -13.74 -27.05
N LEU A 12 40.97 -12.83 -26.47
CA LEU A 12 39.63 -12.37 -26.87
C LEU A 12 38.43 -13.08 -26.23
N SER A 13 38.05 -12.59 -25.06
CA SER A 13 36.75 -11.90 -24.88
C SER A 13 36.73 -11.17 -23.54
N ALA A 14 37.53 -10.11 -23.42
CA ALA A 14 37.27 -9.08 -22.41
C ALA A 14 36.14 -8.21 -22.99
N THR A 15 34.89 -8.63 -22.79
CA THR A 15 33.76 -7.73 -23.01
C THR A 15 33.86 -6.60 -21.98
N PRO A 16 33.76 -5.31 -22.37
CA PRO A 16 33.55 -4.28 -21.39
C PRO A 16 32.28 -4.65 -20.63
N SER A 17 32.40 -4.87 -19.33
CA SER A 17 31.25 -4.92 -18.45
C SER A 17 30.54 -3.59 -18.65
N TRP A 18 29.32 -3.62 -19.21
CA TRP A 18 28.49 -2.44 -19.30
C TRP A 18 28.33 -1.95 -17.87
N SER A 19 29.00 -0.85 -17.52
CA SER A 19 28.80 -0.25 -16.21
C SER A 19 27.33 0.10 -16.14
N GLN A 20 26.58 -0.56 -15.28
CA GLN A 20 25.20 -0.17 -15.03
C GLN A 20 25.20 1.32 -14.67
N GLU A 21 24.42 2.09 -15.42
CA GLU A 21 24.26 3.52 -15.20
C GLU A 21 23.78 3.72 -13.76
N ALA A 22 24.45 4.60 -13.03
CA ALA A 22 24.12 4.85 -11.63
C ALA A 22 22.83 5.65 -11.55
N ILE A 23 21.96 5.29 -10.61
CA ILE A 23 20.74 6.03 -10.32
C ILE A 23 21.12 7.18 -9.38
N GLY A 24 20.80 8.41 -9.76
CA GLY A 24 21.01 9.60 -8.92
C GLY A 24 19.93 9.74 -7.85
N LEU A 25 20.33 10.14 -6.65
CA LEU A 25 19.48 10.51 -5.52
C LEU A 25 19.74 11.95 -5.12
N ALA A 26 18.77 12.82 -5.38
CA ALA A 26 18.73 14.18 -4.88
C ALA A 26 18.19 14.18 -3.46
N ALA A 27 18.82 14.95 -2.57
CA ALA A 27 18.40 15.07 -1.19
C ALA A 27 18.58 16.51 -0.69
N PRO A 28 17.83 16.93 0.34
CA PRO A 28 18.03 18.25 0.94
C PRO A 28 19.43 18.34 1.56
N ASP A 29 20.00 19.55 1.61
CA ASP A 29 21.33 19.81 2.18
C ASP A 29 21.51 19.17 3.56
N GLU A 30 20.49 19.26 4.42
CA GLU A 30 20.48 18.65 5.76
C GLU A 30 20.75 17.14 5.76
N VAL A 31 20.35 16.42 4.71
CA VAL A 31 20.60 14.98 4.54
C VAL A 31 21.91 14.75 3.79
N ALA A 32 22.16 15.51 2.72
CA ALA A 32 23.36 15.38 1.89
C ALA A 32 24.65 15.63 2.69
N ASP A 33 24.65 16.68 3.51
CA ASP A 33 25.78 17.12 4.33
C ASP A 33 25.93 16.31 5.63
N SER A 34 24.87 15.61 6.05
CA SER A 34 24.90 14.84 7.30
C SER A 34 25.84 13.63 7.27
N GLY A 35 26.15 13.14 6.07
CA GLY A 35 26.89 11.90 5.83
C GLY A 35 26.06 10.61 5.82
N LEU A 36 24.75 10.70 6.07
CA LEU A 36 23.84 9.54 6.03
C LEU A 36 23.87 8.83 4.67
N LEU A 37 23.86 9.58 3.56
CA LEU A 37 23.86 8.99 2.23
C LEU A 37 25.13 8.16 1.96
N GLN A 38 26.28 8.63 2.44
CA GLN A 38 27.55 7.91 2.31
C GLN A 38 27.56 6.63 3.15
N HIS A 39 26.73 6.56 4.19
CA HIS A 39 26.53 5.34 4.97
C HIS A 39 25.55 4.37 4.31
N ILE A 40 24.40 4.82 3.83
CA ILE A 40 23.34 3.91 3.34
C ILE A 40 23.60 3.39 1.91
N LEU A 41 24.05 4.26 0.99
CA LEU A 41 24.09 3.94 -0.44
C LEU A 41 25.07 2.81 -0.79
N PRO A 42 26.28 2.74 -0.21
CA PRO A 42 27.19 1.62 -0.47
C PRO A 42 26.64 0.28 0.02
N ARG A 43 25.89 0.28 1.14
CA ARG A 43 25.32 -0.94 1.74
C ARG A 43 24.17 -1.50 0.91
N PHE A 44 23.31 -0.61 0.41
CA PHE A 44 22.29 -0.98 -0.58
C PHE A 44 22.95 -1.57 -1.83
N SER A 45 23.93 -0.85 -2.39
CA SER A 45 24.60 -1.25 -3.64
C SER A 45 25.31 -2.60 -3.50
N LEU A 46 26.00 -2.84 -2.39
CA LEU A 46 26.68 -4.10 -2.12
C LEU A 46 25.71 -5.27 -2.01
N LYS A 47 24.54 -5.06 -1.40
CA LYS A 47 23.56 -6.13 -1.17
C LYS A 47 22.70 -6.44 -2.41
N THR A 48 22.45 -5.44 -3.25
CA THR A 48 21.49 -5.57 -4.36
C THR A 48 22.13 -5.59 -5.74
N GLY A 49 23.38 -5.11 -5.87
CA GLY A 49 24.04 -4.90 -7.15
C GLY A 49 23.56 -3.66 -7.91
N ILE A 50 22.57 -2.92 -7.37
CA ILE A 50 22.04 -1.69 -7.98
C ILE A 50 22.84 -0.51 -7.45
N ARG A 51 23.45 0.27 -8.34
CA ARG A 51 24.26 1.43 -7.96
C ARG A 51 23.39 2.68 -7.83
N VAL A 52 23.31 3.22 -6.61
CA VAL A 52 22.68 4.52 -6.32
C VAL A 52 23.76 5.47 -5.81
N ILE A 53 23.76 6.71 -6.30
CA ILE A 53 24.72 7.76 -5.92
C ILE A 53 23.98 9.02 -5.51
N ALA A 54 24.55 9.80 -4.60
CA ALA A 54 24.05 11.15 -4.33
C ALA A 54 24.30 12.04 -5.55
N ASP A 55 23.26 12.71 -6.04
CA ASP A 55 23.28 13.57 -7.23
C ASP A 55 22.11 14.56 -7.14
N ASP A 56 22.39 15.86 -7.13
CA ASP A 56 21.38 16.92 -7.02
C ASP A 56 20.38 16.92 -8.19
N ALA A 57 20.76 16.33 -9.33
CA ALA A 57 19.89 16.14 -10.49
C ALA A 57 19.34 14.70 -10.60
N GLY A 58 19.39 13.95 -9.50
CA GLY A 58 18.94 12.56 -9.42
C GLY A 58 17.45 12.37 -9.63
N VAL A 59 17.08 11.23 -10.19
CA VAL A 59 15.66 10.84 -10.42
C VAL A 59 14.96 10.37 -9.14
N LEU A 60 15.71 9.87 -8.17
CA LEU A 60 15.21 9.63 -6.83
C LEU A 60 15.31 10.95 -6.06
N VAL A 61 14.26 11.34 -5.34
CA VAL A 61 14.26 12.62 -4.62
C VAL A 61 13.80 12.41 -3.18
N LEU A 62 14.58 12.88 -2.21
CA LEU A 62 14.15 13.02 -0.83
C LEU A 62 13.60 14.43 -0.61
N GLU A 63 12.39 14.54 -0.07
CA GLU A 63 11.78 15.82 0.30
C GLU A 63 11.17 15.76 1.70
N THR A 64 10.96 16.92 2.32
CA THR A 64 10.35 17.02 3.66
C THR A 64 8.83 17.03 3.61
N GLU A 65 8.23 17.16 2.42
CA GLU A 65 6.79 17.19 2.21
C GLU A 65 6.33 16.07 1.25
N PRO A 66 5.12 15.51 1.47
CA PRO A 66 4.47 14.63 0.51
C PRO A 66 4.31 15.29 -0.88
N PRO A 67 4.22 14.53 -1.98
CA PRO A 67 4.06 13.07 -2.04
C PRO A 67 5.38 12.30 -1.86
N GLY A 68 5.29 10.97 -1.63
CA GLY A 68 6.43 10.06 -1.50
C GLY A 68 6.32 9.13 -0.29
N ASP A 69 7.15 8.10 -0.25
CA ASP A 69 7.16 7.14 0.85
C ASP A 69 8.03 7.66 2.01
N PRO A 70 7.50 7.80 3.24
CA PRO A 70 8.29 8.28 4.36
C PRO A 70 9.33 7.22 4.78
N VAL A 71 10.61 7.58 4.75
CA VAL A 71 11.72 6.63 4.91
C VAL A 71 12.51 6.78 6.22
N PHE A 72 12.64 8.00 6.72
CA PHE A 72 13.31 8.31 7.99
C PHE A 72 12.97 9.74 8.43
N ALA A 73 13.26 10.06 9.69
CA ALA A 73 13.02 11.36 10.28
C ALA A 73 14.25 11.86 11.05
N ARG A 74 14.32 13.18 11.25
CA ARG A 74 15.31 13.85 12.09
C ARG A 74 14.73 15.13 12.64
N ASP A 75 14.91 15.39 13.93
CA ASP A 75 14.38 16.59 14.62
C ASP A 75 12.88 16.85 14.36
N GLY A 76 12.08 15.79 14.24
CA GLY A 76 10.65 15.87 13.96
C GLY A 76 10.28 16.11 12.49
N VAL A 77 11.26 16.27 11.60
CA VAL A 77 11.06 16.35 10.14
C VAL A 77 11.10 14.95 9.54
N ILE A 78 10.04 14.57 8.81
CA ILE A 78 9.96 13.28 8.10
C ILE A 78 10.40 13.49 6.65
N TYR A 79 11.32 12.67 6.18
CA TYR A 79 11.80 12.66 4.80
C TYR A 79 11.07 11.61 3.98
N HIS A 80 10.52 12.03 2.86
CA HIS A 80 9.73 11.25 1.92
C HIS A 80 10.56 10.99 0.66
N LEU A 81 10.68 9.73 0.27
CA LEU A 81 11.34 9.31 -0.95
C LEU A 81 10.33 9.27 -2.10
N ARG A 82 10.59 10.06 -3.13
CA ARG A 82 9.89 9.97 -4.42
C ARG A 82 10.69 9.14 -5.40
N ILE A 83 9.96 8.31 -6.13
CA ILE A 83 10.50 7.43 -7.16
C ILE A 83 9.67 7.54 -8.43
N GLU A 84 10.29 7.27 -9.57
CA GLU A 84 9.57 6.96 -10.82
C GLU A 84 9.19 5.48 -10.87
N GLN A 85 8.27 5.12 -11.77
CA GLN A 85 7.88 3.73 -12.04
C GLN A 85 9.01 2.95 -12.74
N ASP A 86 9.98 2.50 -11.96
CA ASP A 86 11.07 1.63 -12.38
C ASP A 86 11.40 0.61 -11.29
N ALA A 87 11.61 -0.65 -11.70
CA ALA A 87 11.83 -1.76 -10.77
C ALA A 87 13.08 -1.57 -9.87
N LYS A 88 14.10 -0.83 -10.33
CA LYS A 88 15.29 -0.54 -9.51
C LYS A 88 15.01 0.53 -8.46
N HIS A 89 14.16 1.52 -8.78
CA HIS A 89 13.76 2.56 -7.84
C HIS A 89 12.88 1.97 -6.73
N GLU A 90 11.91 1.14 -7.11
CA GLU A 90 11.07 0.38 -6.17
C GLU A 90 11.94 -0.48 -5.25
N ARG A 91 12.96 -1.16 -5.80
CA ARG A 91 13.89 -1.96 -5.01
C ARG A 91 14.67 -1.13 -3.97
N PHE A 92 15.04 0.11 -4.31
CA PHE A 92 15.72 1.00 -3.37
C PHE A 92 14.78 1.45 -2.25
N ARG A 93 13.57 1.89 -2.60
CA ARG A 93 12.51 2.21 -1.63
C ARG A 93 12.23 1.04 -0.70
N ASP A 94 11.94 -0.14 -1.24
CA ASP A 94 11.58 -1.33 -0.46
C ASP A 94 12.71 -1.75 0.47
N TRP A 95 13.97 -1.59 0.02
CA TRP A 95 15.12 -1.83 0.90
C TRP A 95 15.18 -0.84 2.05
N LEU A 96 14.99 0.46 1.81
CA LEU A 96 14.97 1.49 2.87
C LEU A 96 13.86 1.23 3.89
N LEU A 97 12.67 0.84 3.43
CA LEU A 97 11.51 0.54 4.28
C LEU A 97 11.61 -0.82 5.01
N SER A 98 12.49 -1.71 4.57
CA SER A 98 12.73 -3.01 5.21
C SER A 98 13.42 -2.88 6.56
N ASP A 99 13.32 -3.90 7.42
CA ASP A 99 14.03 -3.96 8.70
C ASP A 99 15.54 -3.73 8.57
N ILE A 100 16.15 -4.14 7.45
CA ILE A 100 17.58 -3.97 7.20
C ILE A 100 17.90 -2.51 6.88
N GLY A 101 17.08 -1.86 6.04
CA GLY A 101 17.22 -0.43 5.73
C GLY A 101 17.04 0.41 6.97
N LYS A 102 15.94 0.19 7.70
CA LYS A 102 15.64 0.83 8.99
C LYS A 102 16.79 0.71 9.98
N ARG A 103 17.28 -0.51 10.24
CA ARG A 103 18.45 -0.73 11.11
C ARG A 103 19.72 -0.05 10.61
N THR A 104 19.89 0.08 9.30
CA THR A 104 21.05 0.76 8.72
C THR A 104 21.00 2.26 9.00
N VAL A 105 19.82 2.88 8.86
CA VAL A 105 19.59 4.28 9.24
C VAL A 105 19.83 4.47 10.74
N GLU A 106 19.21 3.65 11.59
CA GLU A 106 19.35 3.73 13.06
C GLU A 106 20.80 3.52 13.55
N SER A 107 21.60 2.75 12.81
CA SER A 107 23.02 2.53 13.13
C SER A 107 23.92 3.71 12.80
N TYR A 108 23.42 4.71 12.08
CA TYR A 108 24.19 5.88 11.69
C TYR A 108 24.19 6.92 12.80
N ALA A 109 25.38 7.19 13.35
CA ALA A 109 25.61 8.31 14.25
C ALA A 109 26.27 9.46 13.48
N PRO A 110 25.57 10.58 13.22
CA PRO A 110 26.18 11.73 12.57
C PRO A 110 27.22 12.38 13.48
N GLU A 111 28.24 13.01 12.89
CA GLU A 111 29.25 13.77 13.66
C GLU A 111 28.65 15.00 14.35
N GLN A 112 27.57 15.54 13.80
CA GLN A 112 26.87 16.74 14.27
C GLN A 112 25.35 16.58 14.17
N GLY A 113 24.62 17.16 15.13
CA GLY A 113 23.16 17.13 15.21
C GLY A 113 22.58 15.80 15.72
N THR A 114 21.25 15.69 15.75
CA THR A 114 20.58 14.47 16.25
C THR A 114 20.68 13.31 15.25
N PRO A 115 20.64 12.05 15.70
CA PRO A 115 20.58 10.90 14.82
C PRO A 115 19.31 10.89 13.97
N PHE A 116 19.40 10.28 12.78
CA PHE A 116 18.22 9.93 12.00
C PHE A 116 17.53 8.73 12.62
N SER A 117 16.20 8.70 12.58
CA SER A 117 15.42 7.55 13.02
C SER A 117 14.50 7.06 11.91
N ALA A 118 14.39 5.74 11.79
CA ALA A 118 13.42 5.06 10.96
C ALA A 118 12.16 4.66 11.75
N SER A 119 12.07 5.08 13.02
CA SER A 119 10.93 4.92 13.90
C SER A 119 10.31 6.29 14.17
N PHE A 120 9.21 6.59 13.49
CA PHE A 120 8.50 7.85 13.61
C PHE A 120 7.00 7.62 13.39
N ASP A 121 6.18 8.43 14.06
CA ASP A 121 4.73 8.38 13.90
C ASP A 121 4.36 9.13 12.63
N ILE A 122 3.98 8.40 11.58
CA ILE A 122 3.24 8.98 10.48
C ILE A 122 1.81 9.06 11.02
N ALA A 123 1.30 10.26 11.26
CA ALA A 123 -0.14 10.44 11.38
C ALA A 123 -0.70 9.90 10.07
N ALA A 124 -1.29 8.70 10.11
CA ALA A 124 -1.87 8.07 8.94
C ALA A 124 -2.86 9.10 8.40
N VAL A 125 -2.48 9.76 7.30
CA VAL A 125 -3.46 10.38 6.44
C VAL A 125 -4.16 9.17 5.84
N GLU A 126 -5.15 8.68 6.57
CA GLU A 126 -6.21 7.88 6.02
C GLU A 126 -6.72 8.76 4.88
N THR A 127 -6.30 8.47 3.66
CA THR A 127 -6.93 9.03 2.49
C THR A 127 -8.33 8.45 2.55
N GLU A 128 -9.22 9.10 3.31
CA GLU A 128 -10.65 8.89 3.23
C GLU A 128 -10.96 9.18 1.78
N THR A 129 -11.09 8.11 1.00
CA THR A 129 -11.72 8.16 -0.31
C THR A 129 -13.18 8.48 -0.02
N VAL A 130 -13.48 9.76 0.20
CA VAL A 130 -14.85 10.24 0.37
C VAL A 130 -15.50 10.05 -0.98
N ILE A 131 -16.44 9.11 -1.03
CA ILE A 131 -17.27 8.89 -2.20
C ILE A 131 -18.42 9.89 -2.09
N ASP A 132 -18.52 10.81 -3.06
CA ASP A 132 -19.63 11.76 -3.13
C ASP A 132 -20.97 11.01 -3.21
N GLY A 133 -21.93 11.37 -2.35
CA GLY A 133 -23.26 10.77 -2.33
C GLY A 133 -24.05 11.08 -1.05
N ASP A 134 -25.31 10.66 -1.01
CA ASP A 134 -26.19 10.86 0.15
C ASP A 134 -25.90 9.82 1.24
N THR A 135 -25.05 10.19 2.20
CA THR A 135 -24.64 9.31 3.30
C THR A 135 -25.77 8.98 4.28
N LEU A 136 -26.76 9.87 4.43
CA LEU A 136 -27.91 9.62 5.31
C LEU A 136 -28.84 8.58 4.67
N ARG A 137 -29.09 8.72 3.37
CA ARG A 137 -29.81 7.72 2.58
C ARG A 137 -29.06 6.38 2.57
N GLY A 138 -27.75 6.42 2.42
CA GLY A 138 -26.87 5.25 2.49
C GLY A 138 -26.93 4.51 3.82
N GLU A 139 -26.97 5.22 4.95
CA GLU A 139 -27.15 4.61 6.28
C GLU A 139 -28.51 3.90 6.38
N GLU A 140 -29.59 4.56 5.94
CA GLU A 140 -30.95 3.99 5.97
C GLU A 140 -31.05 2.72 5.12
N LEU A 141 -30.50 2.77 3.90
CA LEU A 141 -30.44 1.63 2.98
C LEU A 141 -29.61 0.49 3.56
N SER A 142 -28.44 0.79 4.13
CA SER A 142 -27.58 -0.21 4.77
C SER A 142 -28.29 -0.89 5.95
N MET A 143 -29.01 -0.13 6.77
CA MET A 143 -29.82 -0.66 7.87
C MET A 143 -30.95 -1.55 7.36
N THR A 144 -31.63 -1.15 6.28
CA THR A 144 -32.76 -1.88 5.69
C THR A 144 -32.32 -3.18 5.03
N HIS A 145 -31.28 -3.12 4.20
CA HIS A 145 -30.88 -4.23 3.33
C HIS A 145 -29.83 -5.15 3.95
N CYS A 146 -28.92 -4.60 4.75
CA CYS A 146 -27.77 -5.34 5.27
C CYS A 146 -27.87 -5.62 6.79
N GLY A 147 -28.66 -4.83 7.52
CA GLY A 147 -28.69 -4.80 8.99
C GLY A 147 -29.17 -6.08 9.69
N ARG A 148 -29.80 -7.00 8.96
CA ARG A 148 -30.16 -8.35 9.45
C ARG A 148 -28.94 -9.26 9.58
N CYS A 149 -27.94 -9.08 8.72
CA CYS A 149 -26.73 -9.89 8.69
C CYS A 149 -25.58 -9.13 9.34
N HIS A 150 -25.33 -7.89 8.91
CA HIS A 150 -24.19 -7.10 9.36
C HIS A 150 -24.56 -6.13 10.47
N VAL A 151 -23.67 -5.94 11.43
CA VAL A 151 -23.71 -4.75 12.30
C VAL A 151 -23.25 -3.56 11.47
N ILE A 152 -24.15 -2.60 11.26
CA ILE A 152 -23.93 -1.40 10.45
C ILE A 152 -23.35 -0.29 11.33
N GLY A 153 -23.89 -0.15 12.53
CA GLY A 153 -23.48 0.89 13.46
C GLY A 153 -24.14 0.77 14.83
N PRO A 154 -24.09 1.82 15.66
CA PRO A 154 -24.61 1.79 17.03
C PRO A 154 -26.08 1.38 17.12
N LYS A 155 -26.89 1.74 16.11
CA LYS A 155 -28.34 1.45 16.03
C LYS A 155 -28.66 -0.05 16.02
N ASN A 156 -27.78 -0.92 15.50
CA ASN A 156 -27.99 -2.37 15.44
C ASN A 156 -26.83 -3.18 16.06
N ARG A 157 -26.07 -2.59 16.99
CA ARG A 157 -24.86 -3.19 17.61
C ARG A 157 -24.99 -4.65 18.05
N MET A 158 -26.19 -5.06 18.51
CA MET A 158 -26.47 -6.41 19.01
C MET A 158 -27.39 -7.25 18.11
N ASN A 159 -27.72 -6.76 16.91
CA ASN A 159 -28.74 -7.36 16.05
C ASN A 159 -28.17 -7.95 14.73
N GLY A 160 -26.85 -7.89 14.52
CA GLY A 160 -26.18 -8.59 13.42
C GLY A 160 -25.86 -10.05 13.74
N LEU A 161 -25.59 -10.86 12.72
CA LEU A 161 -25.12 -12.23 12.88
C LEU A 161 -23.66 -12.21 13.33
N GLY A 162 -23.34 -12.90 14.43
CA GLY A 162 -21.98 -12.96 14.96
C GLY A 162 -20.96 -13.64 14.02
N SER A 163 -21.42 -14.34 12.98
CA SER A 163 -20.59 -15.01 11.98
C SER A 163 -20.26 -14.13 10.76
N THR A 164 -20.83 -12.93 10.66
CA THR A 164 -20.56 -11.99 9.57
C THR A 164 -19.88 -10.74 10.11
N PRO A 165 -18.83 -10.22 9.46
CA PRO A 165 -18.10 -9.05 9.94
C PRO A 165 -19.01 -7.81 9.98
N SER A 166 -18.79 -6.89 10.92
CA SER A 166 -19.47 -5.59 10.92
C SER A 166 -18.97 -4.71 9.78
N PHE A 167 -19.72 -3.65 9.44
CA PHE A 167 -19.27 -2.66 8.47
C PHE A 167 -17.95 -2.01 8.89
N ALA A 168 -17.78 -1.68 10.17
CA ALA A 168 -16.53 -1.14 10.68
C ALA A 168 -15.34 -2.11 10.51
N VAL A 169 -15.55 -3.42 10.70
CA VAL A 169 -14.51 -4.44 10.46
C VAL A 169 -14.20 -4.57 8.97
N LEU A 170 -15.21 -4.57 8.10
CA LEU A 170 -15.01 -4.59 6.65
C LEU A 170 -14.27 -3.34 6.18
N ARG A 171 -14.59 -2.17 6.75
CA ARG A 171 -13.98 -0.88 6.41
C ARG A 171 -12.50 -0.78 6.78
N ALA A 172 -12.04 -1.60 7.73
CA ALA A 172 -10.64 -1.70 8.12
C ALA A 172 -9.80 -2.61 7.20
N MET A 173 -10.42 -3.29 6.22
CA MET A 173 -9.70 -4.15 5.28
C MET A 173 -9.05 -3.32 4.15
N PRO A 174 -7.88 -3.70 3.62
CA PRO A 174 -7.25 -2.97 2.52
C PRO A 174 -8.10 -2.91 1.24
N ASP A 175 -8.89 -3.95 0.99
CA ASP A 175 -9.76 -4.13 -0.18
C ASP A 175 -11.23 -3.80 0.11
N TRP A 176 -11.49 -2.92 1.09
CA TRP A 176 -12.86 -2.65 1.55
C TRP A 176 -13.72 -2.09 0.43
N SER A 177 -13.21 -1.15 -0.37
CA SER A 177 -13.99 -0.49 -1.43
C SER A 177 -14.46 -1.50 -2.47
N GLU A 178 -13.58 -2.38 -2.97
CA GLU A 178 -13.97 -3.39 -3.95
C GLU A 178 -14.98 -4.39 -3.37
N ARG A 179 -14.85 -4.74 -2.07
CA ARG A 179 -15.81 -5.63 -1.40
C ARG A 179 -17.20 -5.04 -1.33
N PHE A 180 -17.32 -3.75 -1.02
CA PHE A 180 -18.61 -3.07 -0.96
C PHE A 180 -19.16 -2.78 -2.36
N GLU A 181 -18.34 -2.38 -3.32
CA GLU A 181 -18.77 -2.13 -4.71
C GLU A 181 -19.29 -3.41 -5.39
N ALA A 182 -18.64 -4.55 -5.15
CA ALA A 182 -18.97 -5.82 -5.79
C ALA A 182 -19.76 -6.77 -4.89
N PHE A 183 -20.30 -6.33 -3.76
CA PHE A 183 -20.86 -7.22 -2.74
C PHE A 183 -21.92 -8.18 -3.31
N PHE A 184 -22.76 -7.70 -4.23
CA PHE A 184 -23.82 -8.48 -4.90
C PHE A 184 -23.28 -9.65 -5.74
N ALA A 185 -22.00 -9.63 -6.10
CA ALA A 185 -21.29 -10.70 -6.80
C ALA A 185 -20.45 -11.60 -5.86
N LEU A 186 -20.31 -11.23 -4.58
CA LEU A 186 -19.50 -11.93 -3.59
C LEU A 186 -20.35 -12.79 -2.65
N ASN A 187 -20.02 -14.08 -2.55
CA ASN A 187 -20.76 -15.01 -1.69
C ASN A 187 -20.84 -14.50 -0.23
N PRO A 188 -22.02 -14.60 0.41
CA PRO A 188 -23.22 -15.34 -0.03
C PRO A 188 -24.25 -14.52 -0.84
N HIS A 189 -24.00 -13.24 -1.11
CA HIS A 189 -24.99 -12.28 -1.62
C HIS A 189 -25.61 -12.57 -3.00
N PRO A 190 -24.91 -13.16 -4.00
CA PRO A 190 -25.50 -13.44 -5.31
C PRO A 190 -26.75 -14.31 -5.26
N SER A 191 -26.92 -15.08 -4.18
CA SER A 191 -28.08 -15.95 -4.00
C SER A 191 -29.36 -15.21 -3.58
N PHE A 192 -29.27 -13.95 -3.11
CA PHE A 192 -30.41 -13.20 -2.59
C PHE A 192 -30.37 -11.69 -2.84
N THR A 193 -29.40 -11.18 -3.60
CA THR A 193 -29.30 -9.76 -3.94
C THR A 193 -29.56 -9.53 -5.43
N GLN A 194 -30.32 -8.50 -5.76
CA GLN A 194 -30.52 -8.02 -7.12
C GLN A 194 -30.35 -6.50 -7.18
N ILE A 195 -29.59 -6.05 -8.17
CA ILE A 195 -29.45 -4.65 -8.54
C ILE A 195 -30.17 -4.41 -9.86
N ASP A 196 -31.13 -3.49 -9.84
CA ASP A 196 -31.94 -3.14 -11.00
C ASP A 196 -31.05 -2.68 -12.17
N GLY A 197 -31.36 -3.17 -13.37
CA GLY A 197 -30.58 -2.92 -14.58
C GLY A 197 -29.17 -3.55 -14.63
N LEU A 198 -28.68 -4.17 -13.56
CA LEU A 198 -27.32 -4.73 -13.49
C LEU A 198 -27.29 -6.25 -13.34
N THR A 199 -28.01 -6.81 -12.37
CA THR A 199 -28.02 -8.26 -12.11
C THR A 199 -29.18 -8.94 -12.84
N PRO A 200 -29.00 -10.17 -13.37
CA PRO A 200 -30.11 -10.93 -13.94
C PRO A 200 -31.15 -11.33 -12.87
N PRO A 201 -32.39 -11.65 -13.27
CA PRO A 201 -33.36 -12.28 -12.38
C PRO A 201 -32.86 -13.62 -11.85
N PHE A 202 -33.30 -14.00 -10.64
CA PHE A 202 -33.04 -15.35 -10.13
C PHE A 202 -33.60 -16.41 -11.08
N ASP A 203 -32.86 -17.51 -11.23
CA ASP A 203 -33.31 -18.68 -11.97
C ASP A 203 -34.59 -19.22 -11.30
N PRO A 204 -35.71 -19.41 -12.05
CA PRO A 204 -36.94 -19.95 -11.47
C PRO A 204 -36.78 -21.33 -10.81
N GLN A 205 -35.76 -22.11 -11.21
CA GLN A 205 -35.43 -23.39 -10.58
C GLN A 205 -34.53 -23.28 -9.34
N ARG A 206 -33.96 -22.09 -9.09
CA ARG A 206 -33.12 -21.76 -7.94
C ARG A 206 -33.49 -20.36 -7.42
N PRO A 207 -34.70 -20.21 -6.85
CA PRO A 207 -35.13 -18.92 -6.30
C PRO A 207 -34.27 -18.54 -5.10
N SER A 208 -34.31 -17.25 -4.74
CA SER A 208 -33.62 -16.76 -3.54
C SER A 208 -34.07 -17.54 -2.28
N PRO A 209 -33.14 -17.95 -1.42
CA PRO A 209 -33.45 -18.71 -0.20
C PRO A 209 -34.09 -17.84 0.90
N ILE A 210 -34.05 -16.51 0.75
CA ILE A 210 -34.62 -15.53 1.68
C ILE A 210 -35.35 -14.45 0.88
N TYR A 211 -36.07 -13.54 1.56
CA TYR A 211 -36.63 -12.36 0.89
C TYR A 211 -35.49 -11.56 0.23
N PRO A 212 -35.52 -11.33 -1.09
CA PRO A 212 -34.44 -10.69 -1.81
C PRO A 212 -34.15 -9.28 -1.29
N VAL A 213 -32.88 -8.91 -1.38
CA VAL A 213 -32.43 -7.53 -1.32
C VAL A 213 -32.50 -6.99 -2.75
N GLU A 214 -33.45 -6.11 -3.00
CA GLU A 214 -33.62 -5.40 -4.27
C GLU A 214 -33.23 -3.94 -4.09
N MET A 215 -32.37 -3.42 -4.95
CA MET A 215 -31.93 -2.02 -4.91
C MET A 215 -31.57 -1.52 -6.32
N THR A 216 -31.47 -0.21 -6.48
CA THR A 216 -30.98 0.42 -7.72
C THR A 216 -29.46 0.65 -7.65
N LEU A 217 -28.86 1.08 -8.77
CA LEU A 217 -27.48 1.57 -8.77
C LEU A 217 -27.32 2.82 -7.89
N ASP A 218 -28.28 3.74 -7.92
CA ASP A 218 -28.26 4.95 -7.07
C ASP A 218 -28.29 4.59 -5.57
N ASP A 219 -29.05 3.55 -5.20
CA ASP A 219 -29.06 3.05 -3.81
C ASP A 219 -27.69 2.45 -3.43
N LEU A 220 -27.03 1.72 -4.34
CA LEU A 220 -25.67 1.22 -4.12
C LEU A 220 -24.69 2.38 -3.93
N GLU A 221 -24.74 3.41 -4.78
CA GLU A 221 -23.88 4.59 -4.67
C GLU A 221 -24.07 5.31 -3.32
N ALA A 222 -25.31 5.46 -2.86
CA ALA A 222 -25.59 6.02 -1.53
C ALA A 222 -25.01 5.16 -0.40
N ILE A 223 -25.12 3.82 -0.49
CA ILE A 223 -24.50 2.89 0.47
C ILE A 223 -22.97 3.07 0.47
N LEU A 224 -22.33 3.17 -0.71
CA LEU A 224 -20.89 3.37 -0.82
C LEU A 224 -20.43 4.70 -0.21
N ALA A 225 -21.17 5.78 -0.48
CA ALA A 225 -20.93 7.08 0.14
C ALA A 225 -20.98 6.98 1.68
N PHE A 226 -22.01 6.33 2.22
CA PHE A 226 -22.11 6.09 3.67
C PHE A 226 -20.93 5.27 4.21
N VAL A 227 -20.57 4.16 3.56
CA VAL A 227 -19.48 3.28 4.02
C VAL A 227 -18.13 4.00 4.00
N SER A 228 -17.93 4.90 3.04
CA SER A 228 -16.66 5.64 2.91
C SER A 228 -16.31 6.48 4.15
N VAL A 229 -17.35 6.99 4.84
CA VAL A 229 -17.23 7.82 6.06
C VAL A 229 -17.41 7.04 7.37
N ILE A 230 -17.56 5.71 7.31
CA ILE A 230 -17.59 4.89 8.52
C ILE A 230 -16.19 4.83 9.12
N THR A 231 -16.09 5.09 10.43
CA THR A 231 -14.85 4.85 11.17
C THR A 231 -14.49 3.36 11.15
N ALA A 232 -13.32 3.05 10.60
CA ALA A 232 -12.78 1.69 10.58
C ALA A 232 -12.60 1.14 12.01
N ALA A 233 -12.85 -0.16 12.19
CA ALA A 233 -12.56 -0.82 13.45
C ALA A 233 -11.05 -0.96 13.64
N ASP A 234 -10.58 -0.77 14.88
CA ASP A 234 -9.21 -1.14 15.24
C ASP A 234 -9.08 -2.67 15.31
N LEU A 235 -8.36 -3.24 14.33
CA LEU A 235 -8.10 -4.68 14.25
C LEU A 235 -6.81 -5.09 14.98
N GLY A 236 -6.07 -4.13 15.56
CA GLY A 236 -4.76 -4.35 16.13
C GLY A 236 -3.66 -4.54 15.06
N ALA A 237 -2.44 -4.79 15.51
CA ALA A 237 -1.30 -5.01 14.63
C ALA A 237 -1.46 -6.30 13.80
N PRO A 238 -0.97 -6.34 12.54
CA PRO A 238 -0.96 -7.56 11.74
C PRO A 238 -0.28 -8.72 12.48
N LEU A 239 -0.88 -9.91 12.39
CA LEU A 239 -0.31 -11.12 12.98
C LEU A 239 1.04 -11.42 12.32
N GLN A 240 2.11 -11.38 13.11
CA GLN A 240 3.42 -11.83 12.66
C GLN A 240 3.41 -13.36 12.57
N LEU A 241 3.36 -13.89 11.35
CA LEU A 241 3.56 -15.30 11.10
C LEU A 241 5.03 -15.65 11.39
N GLN A 242 5.26 -16.51 12.37
CA GLN A 242 6.57 -17.08 12.69
C GLN A 242 6.97 -18.18 11.70
#